data_AF-A0AAQ3UPE0-F1
#
_entry.id   AF-A0AAQ3UPE0-F1
#
_cell.length_a   1.000
_cell.length_b   1.000
_cell.length_c   1.000
_cell.angle_alpha   90.00
_cell.angle_beta   90.00
_cell.angle_gamma   90.00
#
_symmetry.space_group_name_H-M   'P 1'
#
loop_
_entity.id
_entity.type
_entity.pdbx_description
1 polymer ?
#
loop_
_entity_poly.entity_id
_entity_poly.type
_entity_poly.pdbx_seq_one_letter_code
_entity_poly.pdbx_strand_id
1 'polypeptide(L)'
;MLIHELDAKEDLEFALQKVMETIKAAGEGKQLEAVLAAASQIGYVIPKYFAKELDENLAKKLVHTLRSNRKPCPEYPRIRRALIELVICIVRSCPPEPFTSVFRDKGVKDALDMVRRTSSSRLEKYMVFVGGEGMVLESTPLADLVDEAKKLLFTHDQATQTKGA
;
A
#
# COMPACT_ATOMS: atom_id res chain seq x y z
N MET A 1 19.31 20.68 -19.37
CA MET A 1 18.24 19.67 -19.30
C MET A 1 18.59 18.56 -18.31
N LEU A 2 19.79 17.97 -18.36
CA LEU A 2 20.23 16.95 -17.39
C LEU A 2 20.34 17.42 -15.92
N ILE A 3 20.75 18.67 -15.66
CA ILE A 3 20.93 19.16 -14.28
C ILE A 3 19.59 19.26 -13.54
N HIS A 4 18.57 19.86 -14.16
CA HIS A 4 17.22 19.96 -13.57
C HIS A 4 16.53 18.61 -13.33
N GLU A 5 16.83 17.60 -14.13
CA GLU A 5 16.25 16.25 -13.98
C GLU A 5 16.90 15.48 -12.81
N LEU A 6 18.17 15.78 -12.50
CA LEU A 6 18.86 15.24 -11.33
C LEU A 6 18.36 15.91 -10.04
N ASP A 7 18.20 17.23 -10.04
CA ASP A 7 17.70 17.99 -8.87
C ASP A 7 16.29 17.51 -8.46
N ALA A 8 15.38 17.38 -9.42
CA ALA A 8 14.00 16.93 -9.16
C ALA A 8 13.93 15.50 -8.59
N LYS A 9 14.91 14.67 -8.92
CA LYS A 9 15.01 13.30 -8.44
C LYS A 9 15.52 13.24 -7.01
N GLU A 10 16.53 14.04 -6.68
CA GLU A 10 17.04 14.17 -5.31
C GLU A 10 15.95 14.69 -4.36
N ASP A 11 15.17 15.69 -4.80
CA ASP A 11 14.02 16.20 -4.06
C ASP A 11 12.97 15.11 -3.79
N LEU A 12 12.72 14.24 -4.77
CA LEU A 12 11.74 13.18 -4.64
C LEU A 12 12.23 12.02 -3.76
N GLU A 13 13.52 11.70 -3.79
CA GLU A 13 14.15 10.76 -2.84
C GLU A 13 14.05 11.30 -1.41
N PHE A 14 14.36 12.58 -1.19
CA PHE A 14 14.22 13.22 0.12
C PHE A 14 12.75 13.24 0.60
N ALA A 15 11.82 13.54 -0.32
CA ALA A 15 10.39 13.48 -0.02
C ALA A 15 9.96 12.06 0.36
N LEU A 16 10.44 11.03 -0.36
CA LEU A 16 10.16 9.63 -0.03
C LEU A 16 10.64 9.28 1.39
N GLN A 17 11.87 9.64 1.74
CA GLN A 17 12.39 9.42 3.08
C GLN A 17 11.47 10.06 4.14
N LYS A 18 11.10 11.34 3.94
CA LYS A 18 10.24 12.07 4.90
C LYS A 18 8.85 11.47 5.03
N VAL A 19 8.22 11.02 3.94
CA VAL A 19 6.90 10.38 4.05
C VAL A 19 7.00 9.02 4.74
N MET A 20 8.07 8.25 4.53
CA MET A 20 8.26 6.95 5.17
C MET A 20 8.51 7.09 6.68
N GLU A 21 9.31 8.07 7.10
CA GLU A 21 9.46 8.46 8.51
C GLU A 21 8.12 8.87 9.12
N THR A 22 7.33 9.65 8.38
CA THR A 22 6.02 10.11 8.83
C THR A 22 5.03 8.95 8.99
N ILE A 23 5.04 7.95 8.10
CA ILE A 23 4.21 6.73 8.24
C ILE A 23 4.55 5.98 9.53
N LYS A 24 5.85 5.86 9.86
CA LYS A 24 6.31 5.21 11.09
C LYS A 24 5.79 5.93 12.34
N ALA A 25 5.80 7.27 12.32
CA ALA A 25 5.42 8.11 13.46
C ALA A 25 3.90 8.37 13.57
N ALA A 26 3.16 8.29 12.46
CA ALA A 26 1.75 8.64 12.42
C ALA A 26 0.89 7.68 13.26
N GLY A 27 -0.15 8.24 13.89
CA GLY A 27 -1.27 7.48 14.44
C GLY A 27 -2.15 6.88 13.33
N GLU A 28 -3.42 6.63 13.63
CA GLU A 28 -4.41 6.26 12.61
C GLU A 28 -5.15 7.50 12.07
N GLY A 29 -5.90 7.33 10.99
CA GLY A 29 -6.83 8.34 10.48
C GLY A 29 -6.33 9.15 9.28
N LYS A 30 -6.90 10.35 9.10
CA LYS A 30 -6.75 11.18 7.88
C LYS A 30 -5.29 11.52 7.54
N GLN A 31 -4.47 11.77 8.56
CA GLN A 31 -3.05 12.07 8.34
C GLN A 31 -2.32 10.84 7.78
N LEU A 32 -2.55 9.66 8.35
CA LEU A 32 -1.95 8.43 7.85
C LEU A 32 -2.42 8.12 6.42
N GLU A 33 -3.72 8.29 6.15
CA GLU A 33 -4.27 8.16 4.80
C GLU A 33 -3.55 9.06 3.78
N ALA A 34 -3.41 10.35 4.10
CA ALA A 34 -2.77 11.32 3.21
C ALA A 34 -1.30 10.95 2.92
N VAL A 35 -0.56 10.55 3.96
CA VAL A 35 0.86 10.20 3.83
C VAL A 35 1.04 8.87 3.08
N LEU A 36 0.16 7.88 3.30
CA LEU A 36 0.15 6.64 2.52
C LEU A 36 -0.12 6.91 1.03
N ALA A 37 -1.08 7.79 0.73
CA ALA A 37 -1.39 8.18 -0.64
C ALA A 37 -0.19 8.88 -1.30
N ALA A 38 0.46 9.82 -0.59
CA ALA A 38 1.67 10.47 -1.08
C ALA A 38 2.81 9.47 -1.33
N ALA A 39 3.07 8.56 -0.39
CA ALA A 39 4.09 7.53 -0.53
C ALA A 39 3.82 6.60 -1.72
N SER A 40 2.57 6.21 -1.96
CA SER A 40 2.17 5.40 -3.13
C SER A 40 2.49 6.11 -4.44
N GLN A 41 2.13 7.40 -4.55
CA GLN A 41 2.38 8.20 -5.76
C GLN A 41 3.86 8.46 -6.00
N ILE A 42 4.62 8.82 -4.95
CA ILE A 42 6.08 8.99 -5.04
C ILE A 42 6.73 7.67 -5.46
N GLY A 43 6.29 6.55 -4.88
CA GLY A 43 6.81 5.22 -5.21
C GLY A 43 6.52 4.74 -6.60
N TYR A 44 5.36 5.11 -7.14
CA TYR A 44 5.07 4.85 -8.55
C TYR A 44 6.08 5.57 -9.48
N VAL A 45 6.51 6.77 -9.12
CA VAL A 45 7.46 7.57 -9.92
C VAL A 45 8.91 7.12 -9.73
N ILE A 46 9.34 6.82 -8.49
CA ILE A 46 10.71 6.42 -8.15
C ILE A 46 10.78 5.07 -7.40
N PRO A 47 10.30 3.97 -8.01
CA PRO A 47 10.12 2.69 -7.33
C PRO A 47 11.41 2.14 -6.71
N LYS A 48 12.55 2.30 -7.40
CA LYS A 48 13.86 1.77 -7.00
C LYS A 48 14.36 2.27 -5.63
N TYR A 49 13.77 3.34 -5.10
CA TYR A 49 14.21 3.97 -3.85
C TYR A 49 13.49 3.45 -2.61
N PHE A 50 12.41 2.70 -2.80
CA PHE A 50 11.69 2.07 -1.69
C PHE A 50 12.55 1.13 -0.86
N ALA A 51 13.48 0.42 -1.49
CA ALA A 51 14.31 -0.57 -0.80
C ALA A 51 15.22 0.06 0.26
N LYS A 52 15.58 1.35 0.11
CA LYS A 52 16.41 2.07 1.07
C LYS A 52 15.64 2.46 2.34
N GLU A 53 14.35 2.77 2.18
CA GLU A 53 13.51 3.30 3.26
C GLU A 53 12.72 2.22 4.02
N LEU A 54 12.66 1.03 3.43
CA LEU A 54 11.90 -0.09 3.96
C LEU A 54 12.68 -0.87 5.00
N ASP A 55 12.23 -0.78 6.25
CA ASP A 55 12.71 -1.61 7.35
C ASP A 55 11.56 -2.47 7.93
N GLU A 56 11.92 -3.35 8.88
CA GLU A 56 10.97 -4.26 9.53
C GLU A 56 9.87 -3.52 10.30
N ASN A 57 10.20 -2.36 10.90
CA ASN A 57 9.24 -1.56 11.67
C ASN A 57 8.18 -0.94 10.76
N LEU A 58 8.60 -0.42 9.60
CA LEU A 58 7.68 0.09 8.59
C LEU A 58 6.78 -1.03 8.06
N ALA A 59 7.35 -2.19 7.72
CA ALA A 59 6.58 -3.34 7.27
C ALA A 59 5.53 -3.75 8.31
N LYS A 60 5.91 -3.84 9.60
CA LYS A 60 4.99 -4.13 10.71
C LYS A 60 3.90 -3.08 10.85
N LYS A 61 4.24 -1.78 10.73
CA LYS A 61 3.26 -0.67 10.77
C LYS A 61 2.26 -0.78 9.64
N LEU A 62 2.70 -1.07 8.41
CA LEU A 62 1.82 -1.25 7.25
C LEU A 62 0.89 -2.45 7.44
N VAL A 63 1.41 -3.58 7.93
CA VAL A 63 0.61 -4.78 8.24
C VAL A 63 -0.42 -4.50 9.33
N HIS A 64 -0.03 -3.79 10.40
CA HIS A 64 -0.97 -3.38 11.45
C HIS A 64 -2.07 -2.50 10.88
N THR A 65 -1.71 -1.48 10.10
CA THR A 65 -2.64 -0.55 9.47
C THR A 65 -3.64 -1.32 8.59
N LEU A 66 -3.18 -2.29 7.80
CA LEU A 66 -4.03 -3.11 6.93
C LEU A 66 -5.04 -3.93 7.74
N ARG A 67 -4.58 -4.51 8.85
CA ARG A 67 -5.41 -5.31 9.74
C ARG A 67 -6.44 -4.49 10.50
N SER A 68 -6.13 -3.24 10.84
CA SER A 68 -7.05 -2.30 11.49
C SER A 68 -8.08 -1.72 10.50
N ASN A 69 -7.68 -1.60 9.23
CA ASN A 69 -8.50 -1.04 8.17
C ASN A 69 -9.02 -2.13 7.22
N ARG A 70 -9.66 -3.18 7.73
CA ARG A 70 -10.24 -4.26 6.89
C ARG A 70 -11.60 -3.91 6.27
N LYS A 71 -12.28 -2.91 6.83
CA LYS A 71 -13.62 -2.45 6.43
C LYS A 71 -13.58 -1.00 5.93
N PRO A 72 -14.55 -0.57 5.11
CA PRO A 72 -14.72 0.83 4.75
C PRO A 72 -14.82 1.77 5.94
N CYS A 73 -14.06 2.87 5.90
CA CYS A 73 -14.11 3.97 6.88
C CYS A 73 -14.54 5.27 6.18
N PRO A 74 -15.69 5.86 6.50
CA PRO A 74 -16.12 7.13 5.88
C PRO A 74 -15.23 8.33 6.22
N GLU A 75 -14.54 8.31 7.35
CA GLU A 75 -13.72 9.44 7.82
C GLU A 75 -12.42 9.59 7.02
N TYR A 76 -11.86 8.48 6.56
CA TYR A 76 -10.65 8.38 5.74
C TYR A 76 -10.85 7.21 4.73
N PRO A 77 -11.66 7.45 3.67
CA PRO A 77 -12.16 6.42 2.77
C PRO A 77 -11.09 5.78 1.87
N ARG A 78 -9.99 6.48 1.63
CA ARG A 78 -8.88 6.09 0.75
C ARG A 78 -7.83 5.25 1.43
N ILE A 79 -7.82 5.15 2.76
CA ILE A 79 -6.73 4.47 3.51
C ILE A 79 -6.45 3.06 3.02
N ARG A 80 -7.49 2.28 2.69
CA ARG A 80 -7.33 0.88 2.26
C ARG A 80 -6.66 0.79 0.90
N ARG A 81 -7.11 1.61 -0.04
CA ARG A 81 -6.51 1.66 -1.37
C ARG A 81 -5.08 2.16 -1.33
N ALA A 82 -4.84 3.29 -0.68
CA ALA A 82 -3.50 3.88 -0.56
C ALA A 82 -2.50 2.88 0.04
N LEU A 83 -2.94 2.13 1.06
CA LEU A 83 -2.13 1.09 1.67
C LEU A 83 -1.86 -0.09 0.73
N ILE A 84 -2.86 -0.57 -0.01
CA ILE A 84 -2.69 -1.68 -0.95
C ILE A 84 -1.77 -1.29 -2.11
N GLU A 85 -1.95 -0.10 -2.68
CA GLU A 85 -1.08 0.42 -3.74
C GLU A 85 0.36 0.56 -3.27
N LEU A 86 0.56 1.08 -2.05
CA LEU A 86 1.89 1.19 -1.44
C LEU A 86 2.54 -0.19 -1.25
N VAL A 87 1.79 -1.18 -0.77
CA VAL A 87 2.27 -2.57 -0.63
C VAL A 87 2.65 -3.16 -1.98
N ILE A 88 1.83 -2.98 -3.02
CA ILE A 88 2.14 -3.42 -4.38
C ILE A 88 3.43 -2.76 -4.87
N CYS A 89 3.57 -1.45 -4.67
CA CYS A 89 4.75 -0.69 -5.03
C CYS A 89 6.02 -1.24 -4.35
N ILE A 90 5.96 -1.46 -3.04
CA ILE A 90 7.04 -2.06 -2.24
C ILE A 90 7.44 -3.42 -2.80
N VAL A 91 6.48 -4.34 -2.98
CA VAL A 91 6.77 -5.73 -3.35
C VAL A 91 7.31 -5.83 -4.77
N ARG A 92 6.91 -4.93 -5.67
CA ARG A 92 7.46 -4.86 -7.03
C ARG A 92 8.87 -4.30 -7.09
N SER A 93 9.19 -3.37 -6.20
CA SER A 93 10.39 -2.52 -6.33
C SER A 93 11.55 -2.97 -5.47
N CYS A 94 11.26 -3.74 -4.41
CA CYS A 94 12.24 -4.20 -3.45
C CYS A 94 12.56 -5.68 -3.65
N PRO A 95 13.80 -6.13 -3.36
CA PRO A 95 14.13 -7.55 -3.34
C PRO A 95 13.24 -8.33 -2.35
N PRO A 96 12.95 -9.63 -2.59
CA PRO A 96 12.04 -10.39 -1.75
C PRO A 96 12.48 -10.45 -0.28
N GLU A 97 13.75 -10.66 0.02
CA GLU A 97 14.22 -10.72 1.41
C GLU A 97 14.86 -9.39 1.81
N PRO A 98 14.75 -8.93 3.09
CA PRO A 98 14.27 -9.67 4.28
C PRO A 98 12.82 -9.37 4.73
N PHE A 99 12.11 -8.39 4.16
CA PHE A 99 10.84 -7.90 4.71
C PHE A 99 9.59 -8.62 4.17
N THR A 100 9.68 -9.39 3.07
CA THR A 100 8.48 -10.07 2.54
C THR A 100 7.90 -11.09 3.51
N SER A 101 8.71 -11.67 4.40
CA SER A 101 8.24 -12.54 5.49
C SER A 101 7.18 -11.87 6.36
N VAL A 102 7.30 -10.57 6.65
CA VAL A 102 6.34 -9.77 7.41
C VAL A 102 5.02 -9.62 6.66
N PHE A 103 5.07 -9.41 5.34
CA PHE A 103 3.87 -9.30 4.50
C PHE A 103 3.23 -10.65 4.15
N ARG A 104 3.97 -11.76 4.25
CA ARG A 104 3.47 -13.13 4.05
C ARG A 104 2.77 -13.71 5.27
N ASP A 105 2.65 -12.96 6.35
CA ASP A 105 1.89 -13.35 7.52
C ASP A 105 0.42 -13.70 7.18
N LYS A 106 -0.12 -14.76 7.79
CA LYS A 106 -1.49 -15.25 7.55
C LYS A 106 -2.56 -14.18 7.77
N GLY A 107 -2.38 -13.33 8.78
CA GLY A 107 -3.29 -12.23 9.08
C GLY A 107 -3.27 -11.10 8.04
N VAL A 108 -2.23 -10.99 7.20
CA VAL A 108 -2.23 -10.11 6.02
C VAL A 108 -3.17 -10.66 4.94
N LYS A 109 -3.08 -11.97 4.66
CA LYS A 109 -3.97 -12.64 3.71
C LYS A 109 -5.44 -12.50 4.12
N ASP A 110 -5.75 -12.77 5.39
CA ASP A 110 -7.11 -12.62 5.94
C ASP A 110 -7.63 -11.17 5.85
N ALA A 111 -6.75 -10.19 6.06
CA ALA A 111 -7.10 -8.78 5.92
C ALA A 111 -7.42 -8.44 4.46
N LEU A 112 -6.57 -8.85 3.51
CA LEU A 112 -6.81 -8.67 2.08
C LEU A 112 -8.12 -9.34 1.63
N ASP A 113 -8.42 -10.55 2.10
CA ASP A 113 -9.70 -11.23 1.80
C ASP A 113 -10.91 -10.42 2.29
N MET A 114 -10.82 -9.79 3.46
CA MET A 114 -11.89 -8.92 3.97
C MET A 114 -12.03 -7.64 3.14
N VAL A 115 -10.92 -7.02 2.73
CA VAL A 115 -10.94 -5.84 1.86
C VAL A 115 -11.55 -6.20 0.51
N ARG A 116 -11.18 -7.34 -0.07
CA ARG A 116 -11.76 -7.84 -1.32
C ARG A 116 -13.27 -8.03 -1.21
N ARG A 117 -13.76 -8.68 -0.15
CA ARG A 117 -15.20 -8.89 0.08
C ARG A 117 -15.98 -7.58 0.20
N THR A 118 -15.37 -6.54 0.74
CA THR A 118 -16.01 -5.24 0.99
C THR A 118 -15.64 -4.16 -0.03
N SER A 119 -14.95 -4.54 -1.11
CA SER A 119 -14.46 -3.63 -2.16
C SER A 119 -15.56 -2.98 -3.00
N SER A 120 -16.78 -3.51 -2.97
CA SER A 120 -17.94 -2.96 -3.68
C SER A 120 -18.60 -1.76 -2.97
N SER A 121 -18.11 -1.37 -1.78
CA SER A 121 -18.55 -0.17 -1.08
C SER A 121 -18.48 1.07 -1.96
N ARG A 122 -19.47 1.97 -1.83
CA ARG A 122 -19.50 3.23 -2.59
C ARG A 122 -18.22 4.05 -2.41
N LEU A 123 -17.62 4.03 -1.22
CA LEU A 123 -16.39 4.77 -0.91
C LEU A 123 -15.21 4.34 -1.81
N GLU A 124 -15.12 3.06 -2.16
CA GLU A 124 -13.96 2.53 -2.91
C GLU A 124 -13.98 2.82 -4.39
N LYS A 125 -15.08 3.40 -4.87
CA LYS A 125 -15.26 3.81 -6.26
C LYS A 125 -14.68 5.20 -6.53
N TYR A 126 -14.33 5.96 -5.49
CA TYR A 126 -13.92 7.35 -5.65
C TYR A 126 -12.48 7.60 -5.19
N MET A 127 -11.78 8.41 -5.97
CA MET A 127 -10.42 8.89 -5.73
C MET A 127 -10.40 10.16 -4.88
N VAL A 128 -11.30 11.10 -5.16
CA VAL A 128 -11.33 12.43 -4.53
C VAL A 128 -12.63 12.61 -3.76
N PHE A 129 -12.52 13.16 -2.55
CA PHE A 129 -13.65 13.47 -1.68
C PHE A 129 -13.68 14.95 -1.32
N VAL A 130 -14.85 15.58 -1.38
CA VAL A 130 -15.08 16.97 -0.96
C VAL A 130 -16.32 16.99 -0.08
N GLY A 131 -16.18 17.46 1.17
CA GLY A 131 -17.31 17.47 2.13
C GLY A 131 -17.85 16.06 2.46
N GLY A 132 -17.08 15.00 2.23
CA GLY A 132 -17.53 13.61 2.39
C GLY A 132 -18.19 13.01 1.14
N GLU A 133 -18.38 13.79 0.08
CA GLU A 133 -18.91 13.31 -1.19
C GLU A 133 -17.79 12.91 -2.15
N GLY A 134 -17.92 11.73 -2.76
CA GLY A 134 -16.98 11.24 -3.77
C GLY A 134 -17.20 11.95 -5.10
N MET A 135 -16.15 12.61 -5.62
CA MET A 135 -16.23 13.47 -6.80
C MET A 135 -15.61 12.84 -8.06
N VAL A 136 -14.49 12.13 -7.91
CA VAL A 136 -13.75 11.57 -9.04
C VAL A 136 -13.73 10.05 -8.92
N LEU A 137 -14.11 9.34 -9.97
CA LEU A 137 -14.11 7.87 -9.98
C LEU A 137 -12.70 7.31 -10.10
N GLU A 138 -12.51 6.14 -9.49
CA GLU A 138 -11.36 5.29 -9.69
C GLU A 138 -11.40 4.60 -11.05
N SER A 139 -10.24 4.51 -11.69
CA SER A 139 -10.07 3.79 -12.95
C SER A 139 -9.96 2.28 -12.73
N THR A 140 -9.27 1.86 -11.67
CA THR A 140 -9.06 0.45 -11.32
C THR A 140 -9.90 0.08 -10.08
N PRO A 141 -10.77 -0.92 -10.14
CA PRO A 141 -11.48 -1.45 -8.97
C PRO A 141 -10.54 -1.89 -7.84
N LEU A 142 -10.93 -1.65 -6.58
CA LEU A 142 -10.10 -2.06 -5.44
C LEU A 142 -9.90 -3.58 -5.38
N ALA A 143 -10.90 -4.36 -5.83
CA ALA A 143 -10.80 -5.82 -5.89
C ALA A 143 -9.60 -6.28 -6.73
N ASP A 144 -9.34 -5.62 -7.86
CA ASP A 144 -8.27 -5.99 -8.79
C ASP A 144 -6.90 -5.70 -8.18
N LEU A 145 -6.76 -4.56 -7.47
CA LEU A 145 -5.56 -4.26 -6.69
C LEU A 145 -5.33 -5.30 -5.60
N VAL A 146 -6.38 -5.75 -4.90
CA VAL A 146 -6.24 -6.79 -3.87
C VAL A 146 -5.79 -8.11 -4.50
N ASP A 147 -6.38 -8.51 -5.62
CA ASP A 147 -6.01 -9.75 -6.31
C ASP A 147 -4.55 -9.70 -6.80
N GLU A 148 -4.09 -8.54 -7.28
CA GLU A 148 -2.70 -8.29 -7.63
C GLU A 148 -1.77 -8.36 -6.41
N ALA A 149 -2.10 -7.69 -5.31
CA ALA A 149 -1.32 -7.75 -4.07
C ALA A 149 -1.19 -9.18 -3.56
N LYS A 150 -2.29 -9.95 -3.58
CA LYS A 150 -2.27 -11.37 -3.18
C LYS A 150 -1.39 -12.21 -4.08
N LYS A 151 -1.43 -11.98 -5.40
CA LYS A 151 -0.53 -12.65 -6.33
C LYS A 151 0.93 -12.34 -5.99
N LEU A 152 1.28 -11.08 -5.80
CA LEU A 152 2.67 -10.70 -5.50
C LEU A 152 3.18 -11.29 -4.18
N LEU A 153 2.31 -11.39 -3.16
CA LEU A 153 2.71 -11.86 -1.83
C LEU A 153 2.69 -13.39 -1.64
N PHE A 154 1.75 -14.10 -2.28
CA PHE A 154 1.43 -15.50 -1.93
C PHE A 154 1.54 -16.51 -3.09
N THR A 155 2.00 -16.13 -4.28
CA THR A 155 2.02 -17.05 -5.44
C THR A 155 2.97 -18.26 -5.27
N HIS A 156 3.91 -18.23 -4.33
CA HIS A 156 4.79 -19.40 -4.06
C HIS A 156 4.19 -20.46 -3.12
N ASP A 157 3.00 -20.25 -2.54
CA ASP A 157 2.45 -21.09 -1.46
C ASP A 157 1.52 -22.23 -1.96
N GLN A 158 1.27 -22.32 -3.27
CA GLN A 158 0.33 -23.32 -3.85
C GLN A 158 1.02 -24.60 -4.35
N ALA A 159 2.36 -24.70 -4.28
CA ALA A 159 3.09 -25.89 -4.76
C ALA A 159 3.26 -27.00 -3.70
N THR A 160 2.94 -26.73 -2.43
CA THR A 160 3.26 -27.63 -1.31
C THR A 160 2.06 -28.28 -0.62
N GLN A 161 0.82 -28.02 -1.08
CA GLN A 161 -0.39 -28.65 -0.50
C GLN A 161 -1.03 -29.76 -1.35
N THR A 162 -0.39 -30.21 -2.43
CA THR A 162 -0.87 -31.35 -3.27
C THR A 162 -0.07 -32.64 -3.14
N LYS A 163 0.75 -32.80 -2.08
CA LYS A 163 1.35 -34.09 -1.71
C LYS A 163 0.94 -34.47 -0.29
N GLY A 164 -0.19 -35.17 -0.18
CA GLY A 164 -0.72 -35.68 1.07
C GLY A 164 -2.10 -36.29 0.85
N ALA A 165 -2.17 -37.26 -0.06
CA ALA A 165 -3.22 -38.27 -0.08
C ALA A 165 -2.70 -39.49 0.70
#